data_AF-A0A8S4QK97-F1
#
_entry.id   AF-A0A8S4QK97-F1
#
_cell.length_a   1.000
_cell.length_b   1.000
_cell.length_c   1.000
_cell.angle_alpha   90.00
_cell.angle_beta   90.00
_cell.angle_gamma   90.00
#
_symmetry.space_group_name_H-M   'P 1'
#
loop_
_entity.id
_entity.type
_entity.pdbx_description
1 polymer ?
#
loop_
_entity_poly.entity_id
_entity_poly.type
_entity_poly.pdbx_seq_one_letter_code
_entity_poly.pdbx_strand_id
1 'polypeptide(L)'
;CNKKAAKLDDESAICKRVFETANVACITSTGSLLRFAGRMTSSQDLVLLSVKVDEDSTTVTANCPNMAIASLLANQVAQAFARE
;
A
#
# COMPACT_ATOMS: atom_id res chain seq x y z
N CYS A 1 7.01 2.72 -7.68
CA CYS A 1 6.25 3.99 -7.84
C CYS A 1 5.80 4.44 -6.45
N ASN A 2 5.84 5.75 -6.13
CA ASN A 2 5.37 6.29 -4.87
C ASN A 2 4.23 7.31 -5.06
N LYS A 3 3.31 7.37 -4.10
CA LYS A 3 2.15 8.27 -4.07
C LYS A 3 1.90 8.77 -2.67
N LYS A 4 1.63 10.07 -2.56
CA LYS A 4 1.22 10.71 -1.31
C LYS A 4 -0.28 10.52 -1.13
N ALA A 5 -0.71 10.23 0.09
CA ALA A 5 -2.07 9.91 0.46
C ALA A 5 -2.47 10.64 1.75
N ALA A 6 -3.77 10.65 2.04
CA ALA A 6 -4.31 11.24 3.26
C ALA A 6 -3.67 10.59 4.50
N LYS A 7 -3.56 11.37 5.58
CA LYS A 7 -3.00 10.86 6.82
C LYS A 7 -3.95 9.84 7.43
N LEU A 8 -3.44 8.64 7.69
CA LEU A 8 -4.09 7.61 8.49
C LEU A 8 -3.08 7.21 9.57
N ASP A 9 -3.45 7.34 10.83
CA ASP A 9 -2.57 7.01 11.98
C ASP A 9 -2.84 5.62 12.54
N ASP A 10 -4.01 5.04 12.26
CA ASP A 10 -4.40 3.72 12.75
C ASP A 10 -3.82 2.62 11.84
N GLU A 11 -2.81 1.91 12.35
CA GLU A 11 -2.18 0.78 11.68
C GLU A 11 -3.20 -0.30 11.25
N SER A 12 -4.16 -0.64 12.11
CA SER A 12 -5.16 -1.66 11.81
C SER A 12 -6.07 -1.20 10.68
N ALA A 13 -6.45 0.09 10.67
CA ALA A 13 -7.22 0.68 9.58
C ALA A 13 -6.43 0.67 8.26
N ILE A 14 -5.15 1.03 8.28
CA ILE A 14 -4.29 0.98 7.10
C ILE A 14 -4.20 -0.46 6.58
N CYS A 15 -3.90 -1.43 7.45
CA CYS A 15 -3.77 -2.82 7.07
C CYS A 15 -5.06 -3.36 6.43
N LYS A 16 -6.21 -3.04 7.02
CA LYS A 16 -7.52 -3.41 6.50
C LYS A 16 -7.78 -2.78 5.13
N ARG A 17 -7.58 -1.46 4.99
CA ARG A 17 -7.78 -0.74 3.72
C ARG A 17 -6.88 -1.27 2.60
N VAL A 18 -5.61 -1.53 2.90
CA VAL A 18 -4.66 -2.09 1.95
C VAL A 18 -5.07 -3.49 1.52
N PHE A 19 -5.48 -4.34 2.47
CA PHE A 19 -5.96 -5.70 2.17
C PHE A 19 -7.23 -5.67 1.31
N GLU A 20 -8.22 -4.86 1.66
CA GLU A 20 -9.47 -4.73 0.90
C GLU A 20 -9.26 -4.15 -0.52
N THR A 21 -8.28 -3.26 -0.68
CA THR A 21 -8.04 -2.58 -1.97
C THR A 21 -7.15 -3.41 -2.90
N ALA A 22 -6.11 -4.03 -2.37
CA ALA A 22 -5.03 -4.63 -3.15
C ALA A 22 -4.83 -6.13 -2.91
N ASN A 23 -5.57 -6.74 -1.98
CA ASN A 23 -5.45 -8.15 -1.59
C ASN A 23 -4.00 -8.55 -1.24
N VAL A 24 -3.28 -7.66 -0.57
CA VAL A 24 -1.91 -7.89 -0.07
C VAL A 24 -1.91 -7.93 1.45
N ALA A 25 -1.17 -8.88 2.02
CA ALA A 25 -1.12 -9.06 3.46
C ALA A 25 0.02 -8.23 4.07
N CYS A 26 -0.19 -7.72 5.28
CA CYS A 26 0.86 -7.07 6.06
C CYS A 26 1.86 -8.14 6.53
N ILE A 27 3.15 -7.93 6.26
CA ILE A 27 4.24 -8.82 6.71
C ILE A 27 4.84 -8.30 8.01
N THR A 28 5.02 -6.99 8.10
CA THR A 28 5.65 -6.35 9.25
C THR A 28 5.14 -4.94 9.39
N SER A 29 4.62 -4.63 10.56
CA SER A 29 4.52 -3.26 11.04
C SER A 29 5.70 -2.97 11.96
N THR A 30 6.48 -1.95 11.65
CA THR A 30 7.46 -1.42 12.60
C THR A 30 7.34 0.09 12.62
N GLY A 31 6.59 0.60 13.60
CA GLY A 31 6.40 2.04 13.80
C GLY A 31 5.74 2.71 12.60
N SER A 32 6.43 3.69 12.02
CA SER A 32 5.93 4.49 10.90
C SER A 32 6.02 3.83 9.53
N LEU A 33 6.48 2.58 9.42
CA LEU A 33 6.63 1.90 8.14
C LEU A 33 5.96 0.52 8.16
N LEU A 34 4.87 0.42 7.40
CA LEU A 34 4.10 -0.80 7.18
C LEU A 34 4.54 -1.44 5.88
N ARG A 35 4.76 -2.75 5.89
CA ARG A 35 5.21 -3.52 4.72
C ARG A 35 4.20 -4.61 4.39
N PHE A 36 3.91 -4.72 3.12
CA PHE A 36 2.93 -5.63 2.56
C PHE A 36 3.54 -6.41 1.41
N ALA A 37 3.10 -7.65 1.25
CA ALA A 37 3.38 -8.40 0.05
C ALA A 37 2.16 -9.20 -0.38
N GLY A 38 2.11 -9.46 -1.68
CA GLY A 38 1.20 -10.41 -2.28
C GLY A 38 1.76 -10.92 -3.60
N ARG A 39 0.93 -11.69 -4.28
CA ARG A 39 1.20 -12.18 -5.63
C ARG A 39 0.04 -11.82 -6.54
N MET A 40 0.34 -11.41 -7.76
CA MET A 40 -0.70 -11.26 -8.78
C MET A 40 -1.28 -12.61 -9.14
N THR A 41 -2.61 -12.71 -9.18
CA THR A 41 -3.30 -13.95 -9.52
C THR A 41 -2.97 -14.43 -10.93
N SER A 42 -2.81 -13.51 -11.88
CA SER A 42 -2.58 -13.81 -13.30
C SER A 42 -1.13 -14.14 -13.63
N SER A 43 -0.18 -13.26 -13.28
CA SER A 43 1.23 -13.43 -13.64
C SER A 43 2.07 -14.15 -12.59
N GLN A 44 1.53 -14.39 -11.40
CA GLN A 44 2.27 -14.89 -10.23
C GLN A 44 3.43 -13.98 -9.78
N ASP A 45 3.52 -12.77 -10.35
CA ASP A 45 4.55 -11.80 -9.97
C ASP A 45 4.39 -11.39 -8.51
N LEU A 46 5.53 -11.28 -7.82
CA LEU A 46 5.57 -10.72 -6.48
C LEU A 46 5.27 -9.22 -6.55
N VAL A 47 4.36 -8.79 -5.68
CA VAL A 47 4.04 -7.38 -5.49
C VAL A 47 4.42 -7.01 -4.07
N LEU A 48 5.29 -6.01 -3.95
CA LEU A 48 5.70 -5.43 -2.68
C LEU A 48 5.06 -4.06 -2.56
N LEU A 49 4.44 -3.80 -1.41
CA LEU A 49 3.86 -2.50 -1.10
C LEU A 49 4.31 -2.05 0.27
N SER A 50 4.58 -0.78 0.44
CA SER A 50 4.90 -0.18 1.72
C SER A 50 4.10 1.09 1.92
N VAL A 51 3.68 1.33 3.16
CA VAL A 51 3.02 2.55 3.58
C VAL A 51 3.87 3.17 4.66
N LYS A 52 4.42 4.34 4.37
CA LYS A 52 5.14 5.15 5.36
C LYS A 52 4.18 6.20 5.90
N VAL A 53 4.01 6.24 7.21
CA VAL A 53 3.22 7.26 7.90
C VAL A 53 4.18 8.37 8.34
N ASP A 54 4.02 9.55 7.76
CA ASP A 54 4.75 10.77 8.13
C ASP A 54 3.81 11.70 8.95
N GLU A 55 4.34 12.79 9.51
CA GLU A 55 3.58 13.68 10.42
C GLU A 55 2.29 14.27 9.82
N ASP A 56 2.33 14.62 8.53
CA ASP A 56 1.22 15.29 7.83
C ASP A 56 0.56 14.43 6.73
N SER A 57 1.12 13.27 6.42
CA SER A 57 0.67 12.48 5.27
C SER A 57 1.15 11.04 5.32
N THR A 58 0.54 10.18 4.50
CA THR A 58 1.07 8.85 4.25
C THR A 58 1.68 8.76 2.85
N THR A 59 2.79 8.03 2.72
CA THR A 59 3.43 7.74 1.44
C THR A 59 3.26 6.25 1.13
N VAL A 60 2.51 5.95 0.07
CA VAL A 60 2.31 4.60 -0.46
C VAL A 60 3.34 4.34 -1.55
N THR A 61 4.10 3.27 -1.43
CA THR A 61 5.08 2.84 -2.43
C THR A 61 4.76 1.42 -2.88
N ALA A 62 4.62 1.19 -4.17
CA ALA A 62 4.45 -0.14 -4.74
C ALA A 62 5.62 -0.47 -5.68
N ASN A 63 6.03 -1.74 -5.65
CA ASN A 63 7.10 -2.29 -6.46
C ASN A 63 6.69 -3.68 -6.98
N CYS A 64 6.75 -3.86 -8.30
CA CYS A 64 6.59 -5.13 -8.98
C CYS A 64 7.28 -5.05 -10.36
N PRO A 65 7.52 -6.19 -11.04
CA PRO A 65 8.20 -6.21 -12.34
C PRO A 65 7.51 -5.33 -13.39
N ASN A 66 6.18 -5.24 -13.34
CA ASN A 66 5.40 -4.37 -14.19
C ASN A 66 5.08 -3.03 -13.49
N MET A 67 5.92 -2.03 -13.75
CA MET A 67 5.81 -0.71 -13.12
C MET A 67 4.50 0.04 -13.42
N ALA A 68 3.81 -0.27 -14.53
CA ALA A 68 2.49 0.29 -14.81
C ALA A 68 1.45 -0.19 -13.79
N ILE A 69 1.50 -1.48 -13.43
CA ILE A 69 0.63 -2.06 -12.40
C ILE A 69 1.03 -1.54 -11.02
N ALA A 70 2.33 -1.41 -10.73
CA ALA A 70 2.79 -0.79 -9.49
C ALA A 70 2.23 0.63 -9.31
N SER A 71 2.25 1.44 -10.38
CA SER A 71 1.69 2.81 -10.37
C SER A 71 0.18 2.80 -10.14
N LEU A 72 -0.55 1.92 -10.83
CA LEU A 72 -2.00 1.75 -10.66
C LEU A 72 -2.34 1.37 -9.20
N LEU A 73 -1.66 0.38 -8.66
CA LEU A 73 -1.89 -0.13 -7.30
C LEU A 73 -1.60 0.94 -6.24
N ALA A 74 -0.46 1.65 -6.36
CA ALA A 74 -0.11 2.74 -5.45
C ALA A 74 -1.15 3.87 -5.48
N ASN A 75 -1.68 4.22 -6.66
CA ASN A 75 -2.75 5.19 -6.79
C ASN A 75 -4.06 4.71 -6.14
N GLN A 76 -4.46 3.46 -6.38
CA GLN A 76 -5.69 2.91 -5.81
C GLN A 76 -5.66 2.88 -4.29
N VAL A 77 -4.56 2.42 -3.70
CA VAL A 77 -4.37 2.40 -2.24
C VAL A 77 -4.33 3.83 -1.68
N ALA A 78 -3.62 4.75 -2.34
CA ALA A 78 -3.59 6.15 -1.92
C ALA A 78 -4.99 6.80 -1.94
N GLN A 79 -5.79 6.52 -2.97
CA GLN A 79 -7.19 6.97 -3.05
C GLN A 79 -8.08 6.29 -2.01
N ALA A 80 -7.82 5.02 -1.71
CA ALA A 80 -8.55 4.30 -0.68
C ALA A 80 -8.37 4.95 0.69
N PHE A 81 -7.24 5.57 1.00
CA PHE A 81 -7.05 6.30 2.27
C PHE A 81 -7.81 7.64 2.31
N ALA A 82 -8.25 8.18 1.17
CA ALA A 82 -8.98 9.44 1.10
C ALA A 82 -10.51 9.28 1.14
N ARG A 83 -11.03 8.04 1.07
CA ARG A 83 -12.47 7.75 1.14
C ARG A 83 -12.82 7.47 2.61
N GLU A 84 -13.81 8.12 3.18
CA GLU A 84 -14.27 7.83 4.56
C GLU A 84 -14.92 6.44 4.66
#